data_AF-A0AAN6ISC7-F1
#
_entry.id   AF-A0AAN6ISC7-F1
#
_cell.length_a   1.000
_cell.length_b   1.000
_cell.length_c   1.000
_cell.angle_alpha   90.00
_cell.angle_beta   90.00
_cell.angle_gamma   90.00
#
_symmetry.space_group_name_H-M   'P 1'
#
loop_
_entity.id
_entity.type
_entity.pdbx_description
1 polymer ?
#
loop_
_entity_poly.entity_id
_entity_poly.type
_entity_poly.pdbx_seq_one_letter_code
_entity_poly.pdbx_strand_id
1 'polypeptide(L)' 'MEDLLTLKPKHFRYVSVKNPDHTSHFDPVNHAPVRIATEDQVARGAGQTVHIYYDEQMGAYSACRLSSERLNKPGDFPQA' A
#
# COMPACT_ATOMS: atom_id res chain seq x y z
N MET A 1 -16.14 -12.03 25.96
CA MET A 1 -16.90 -12.17 24.71
C MET A 1 -16.88 -10.79 24.10
N GLU A 2 -15.86 -10.50 23.30
CA GLU A 2 -15.67 -9.15 22.75
C GLU A 2 -16.72 -8.87 21.68
N ASP A 3 -17.33 -7.71 21.79
CA ASP A 3 -18.51 -7.27 21.07
C ASP A 3 -18.23 -7.18 19.56
N LEU A 4 -18.80 -8.11 18.79
CA LEU A 4 -18.61 -8.22 17.34
C LEU A 4 -19.32 -7.09 16.55
N LEU A 5 -20.00 -6.17 17.23
CA LEU A 5 -20.94 -5.20 16.64
C LEU A 5 -20.34 -3.82 16.31
N THR A 6 -19.05 -3.59 16.48
CA THR A 6 -18.44 -2.29 16.07
C THR A 6 -17.08 -2.42 15.40
N LEU A 7 -16.86 -3.46 14.58
CA LEU A 7 -15.78 -3.44 13.59
C LEU A 7 -16.15 -2.43 12.49
N LYS A 8 -16.00 -1.14 12.76
CA LYS A 8 -15.95 -0.14 11.69
C LYS A 8 -14.85 -0.58 10.74
N PRO A 9 -15.10 -0.70 9.43
CA PRO A 9 -14.05 -1.03 8.49
C PRO A 9 -12.93 0.00 8.67
N LYS A 10 -11.72 -0.48 8.95
CA LYS A 10 -10.55 0.39 9.05
C LYS A 10 -10.22 0.82 7.63
N HIS A 11 -10.39 2.11 7.34
CA HIS A 11 -10.10 2.67 6.03
C HIS A 11 -8.64 3.10 5.96
N PHE A 12 -7.99 2.86 4.82
CA PHE A 12 -6.70 3.47 4.53
C PHE A 12 -6.91 4.96 4.30
N ARG A 13 -6.29 5.79 5.14
CA ARG A 13 -6.38 7.26 5.07
C ARG A 13 -5.11 7.90 4.53
N TYR A 14 -4.00 7.18 4.57
CA TYR A 14 -2.70 7.66 4.13
C TYR A 14 -2.28 6.91 2.88
N VAL A 15 -1.87 7.67 1.86
CA VAL A 15 -1.44 7.16 0.56
C VAL A 15 -0.17 7.89 0.15
N SER A 16 0.86 7.14 -0.25
CA SER A 16 2.10 7.69 -0.79
C SER A 16 2.53 6.86 -2.00
N VAL A 17 2.65 7.49 -3.16
CA VAL A 17 3.16 6.82 -4.37
C VAL A 17 4.65 6.59 -4.17
N LYS A 18 5.09 5.33 -4.22
CA LYS A 18 6.52 5.03 -4.26
C LYS A 18 7.00 5.23 -5.68
N ASN A 19 8.24 5.73 -5.80
CA ASN A 19 8.90 6.14 -7.04
C ASN A 19 8.41 5.32 -8.27
N PRO A 20 7.78 5.96 -9.27
CA PRO A 20 7.27 5.26 -10.45
C PRO A 20 8.37 4.56 -11.26
N ASP A 21 9.63 5.00 -11.14
CA ASP A 21 10.78 4.37 -11.81
C ASP A 21 11.34 3.17 -11.03
N HIS A 22 10.72 2.79 -9.90
CA HIS A 22 11.15 1.64 -9.11
C HIS A 22 10.66 0.34 -9.76
N THR A 23 11.42 -0.16 -10.73
CA THR A 23 11.28 -1.54 -11.23
C THR A 23 11.71 -2.51 -10.14
N SER A 24 10.78 -3.34 -9.64
CA SER A 24 11.14 -4.45 -8.76
C SER A 24 12.04 -5.42 -9.52
N HIS A 25 13.27 -5.65 -9.06
CA HIS A 25 14.15 -6.66 -9.65
C HIS A 25 13.54 -8.08 -9.69
N PHE A 26 12.48 -8.33 -8.92
CA PHE A 26 11.79 -9.61 -8.81
C PHE A 26 10.44 -9.66 -9.54
N ASP A 27 9.94 -8.52 -10.03
CA ASP A 27 8.66 -8.46 -10.73
C ASP A 27 8.84 -7.67 -12.04
N PRO A 28 8.99 -8.38 -13.17
CA PRO A 28 9.23 -7.76 -14.47
C PRO A 28 7.96 -7.10 -15.04
N VAL A 29 6.80 -7.32 -14.41
CA VAL A 29 5.55 -6.73 -14.86
C VAL A 29 5.49 -5.27 -14.41
N ASN A 30 5.11 -4.38 -15.33
CA ASN A 30 5.00 -2.97 -15.00
C ASN A 30 3.89 -2.74 -13.96
N HIS A 31 4.21 -1.99 -12.91
CA HIS A 31 3.28 -1.70 -11.82
C HIS A 31 3.68 -0.43 -11.07
N ALA A 32 2.68 0.25 -10.52
CA ALA A 32 2.88 1.38 -9.62
C ALA A 32 2.80 0.90 -8.15
N PRO A 33 3.89 1.00 -7.38
CA PRO A 33 3.85 0.72 -5.95
C PRO A 33 3.26 1.91 -5.17
N VAL A 34 2.24 1.66 -4.37
CA VAL A 34 1.58 2.66 -3.53
C VAL A 34 1.62 2.19 -2.08
N ARG A 35 2.18 3.01 -1.19
CA ARG A 35 2.14 2.78 0.25
C ARG A 35 0.79 3.26 0.78
N ILE A 36 0.12 2.42 1.55
CA ILE A 36 -1.15 2.73 2.21
C ILE A 36 -1.06 2.43 3.71
N ALA A 37 -1.75 3.22 4.53
CA ALA A 37 -1.86 2.96 5.96
C ALA A 37 -3.21 3.43 6.54
N THR A 38 -3.69 2.69 7.53
CA THR A 38 -4.71 3.14 8.48
C THR A 38 -4.08 4.06 9.53
N GLU A 39 -4.90 4.76 10.31
CA GLU A 39 -4.40 5.61 11.41
C GLU A 39 -3.60 4.82 12.45
N ASP A 40 -4.10 3.64 12.85
CA ASP A 40 -3.38 2.75 13.78
C ASP A 40 -2.03 2.30 13.22
N GLN A 41 -1.97 2.03 11.90
CA GLN A 41 -0.72 1.66 11.23
C GLN A 41 0.27 2.81 11.25
N VAL A 42 -0.17 4.05 10.97
CA VAL A 42 0.70 5.23 11.07
C VAL A 42 1.21 5.43 12.50
N ALA A 43 0.34 5.30 13.51
CA ALA A 43 0.71 5.48 14.92
C ALA A 43 1.81 4.51 15.39
N ARG A 44 1.87 3.30 14.83
CA ARG A 44 2.95 2.32 15.10
C ARG A 44 4.11 2.37 14.11
N GLY A 45 4.12 3.35 13.20
CA GLY A 45 5.13 3.46 12.16
C GLY A 45 5.13 2.28 11.18
N ALA A 46 3.96 1.76 10.81
CA ALA A 46 3.77 0.67 9.87
C ALA A 46 2.83 1.05 8.72
N GLY A 47 2.71 0.14 7.76
CA GLY A 47 1.81 0.25 6.61
C GLY A 47 1.96 -0.93 5.65
N GLN A 48 1.20 -0.89 4.57
CA GLN A 48 1.20 -1.90 3.52
C GLN A 48 1.53 -1.28 2.17
N THR A 49 2.08 -2.07 1.26
CA THR A 49 2.33 -1.62 -0.12
C THR A 49 1.38 -2.36 -1.04
N VAL A 50 0.60 -1.61 -1.81
CA VAL A 50 -0.18 -2.12 -2.93
C VAL A 50 0.66 -1.99 -4.20
N HIS A 51 0.77 -3.07 -4.95
CA HIS A 51 1.31 -3.05 -6.31
C HIS A 51 0.10 -2.98 -7.25
N ILE A 52 -0.03 -1.90 -8.01
CA ILE A 52 -1.11 -1.69 -8.98
C ILE A 52 -0.55 -1.98 -10.37
N TYR A 53 -1.00 -3.07 -10.98
CA TYR A 53 -0.57 -3.50 -12.30
C TYR A 53 -1.48 -2.92 -13.37
N TYR A 54 -0.87 -2.44 -14.45
CA TYR A 54 -1.58 -1.92 -15.62
C TYR A 54 -1.04 -2.58 -16.88
N ASP A 55 -1.95 -2.87 -17.80
CA ASP A 55 -1.62 -3.33 -19.14
C ASP A 55 -1.35 -2.10 -20.00
N GLU A 56 -0.10 -1.91 -20.41
CA GLU A 56 0.31 -0.79 -21.28
C GLU A 56 -0.33 -0.85 -22.66
N GLN A 57 -0.61 -2.04 -23.19
CA GLN A 57 -1.21 -2.21 -24.52
C GLN A 57 -2.68 -1.78 -24.51
N MET A 58 -3.39 -2.08 -23.43
CA MET A 58 -4.79 -1.70 -23.26
C MET A 58 -4.98 -0.35 -22.56
N GLY A 59 -3.92 0.22 -21.97
CA GLY A 59 -3.99 1.41 -21.13
C GLY A 59 -4.90 1.24 -19.91
N ALA A 60 -5.05 -0.01 -19.43
CA ALA A 60 -6.09 -0.38 -18.47
C ALA A 60 -5.52 -1.01 -17.20
N TYR A 61 -6.23 -0.83 -16.10
CA TYR A 61 -5.96 -1.58 -14.86
C TYR A 61 -6.09 -3.08 -15.12
N SER A 62 -5.09 -3.84 -14.68
CA SER A 62 -5.06 -5.31 -14.84
C SER A 62 -5.31 -6.02 -13.51
N ALA A 63 -4.56 -5.64 -12.47
CA ALA A 63 -4.62 -6.30 -11.17
C ALA A 63 -4.05 -5.43 -10.05
N CYS A 64 -4.28 -5.85 -8.80
CA CYS A 64 -3.59 -5.30 -7.64
C CYS A 64 -3.11 -6.42 -6.71
N ARG A 65 -1.96 -6.22 -6.07
CA ARG A 65 -1.44 -7.12 -5.04
C ARG A 65 -1.08 -6.34 -3.79
N LEU A 66 -1.71 -6.71 -2.67
CA LEU A 66 -1.40 -6.15 -1.36
C LEU A 66 -0.26 -6.95 -0.72
N SER A 67 0.83 -6.27 -0.37
CA SER A 67 1.89 -6.84 0.44
C SER A 67 1.47 -6.93 1.91
N SER A 68 2.08 -7.87 2.63
CA SER A 68 2.01 -7.92 4.08
C SER A 68 2.47 -6.60 4.69
N GLU A 69 1.94 -6.29 5.86
CA GLU A 69 2.36 -5.13 6.63
C GLU A 69 3.85 -5.17 6.96
N ARG A 70 4.47 -4.00 6.90
CA ARG A 70 5.87 -3.78 7.27
C ARG A 70 6.01 -2.47 8.02
N LEU A 71 7.06 -2.36 8.82
CA LEU A 71 7.48 -1.08 9.38
C LEU A 71 7.87 -0.10 8.26
N ASN A 72 7.60 1.17 8.51
CA ASN A 72 7.93 2.27 7.61
C ASN A 72 9.45 2.48 7.58
N LYS A 73 9.96 2.74 6.38
CA LYS A 73 11.32 3.21 6.15
C LYS A 73 11.33 4.75 6.15
N PRO A 74 12.51 5.39 6.30
CA PRO A 74 12.65 6.81 6.04
C PRO A 74 12.06 7.17 4.67
N GLY A 75 11.09 8.08 4.64
CA GLY A 75 10.40 8.52 3.42
C GLY A 75 9.07 7.83 3.07
N ASP A 76 8.61 6.83 3.82
CA ASP A 76 7.31 6.19 3.54
C ASP A 76 6.10 7.09 3.88
N PHE A 77 6.07 7.59 5.12
CA PHE A 77 5.13 8.59 5.62
C PHE A 77 5.90 9.53 6.55
N PRO A 78 5.47 10.80 6.74
CA PRO A 78 6.01 11.60 7.83
C PRO A 78 5.85 10.81 9.13
N GLN A 79 6.95 10.61 9.85
CA GLN A 79 6.88 10.08 11.22
C GLN A 79 6.11 11.11 12.05
N ALA A 80 5.06 10.67 12.74
CA ALA A 80 4.33 11.49 13.69
C ALA A 80 5.21 11.79 14.92
#